data_AF-A0A0A3IJE3-F1
#
_entry.id   AF-A0A0A3IJE3-F1
#
_cell.length_a   1.000
_cell.length_b   1.000
_cell.length_c   1.000
_cell.angle_alpha   90.00
_cell.angle_beta   90.00
_cell.angle_gamma   90.00
#
_symmetry.space_group_name_H-M   'P 1'
#
loop_
_entity.id
_entity.type
_entity.pdbx_description
1 polymer ?
#
loop_
_entity_poly.entity_id
_entity_poly.type
_entity_poly.pdbx_seq_one_letter_code
_entity_poly.pdbx_strand_id
1 'polypeptide(L)'
;MNWVKKNSYVKVLLGVAVAFIAYIYITDEKIEQYEHITIEHGDTLWSLADEYRGKMSTQDWVTFVQKENQLFKGALQAGQKIIVPVAKDSVYIANLSEEEAGNSIKVASDQK
;
A
#
# COMPACT_ATOMS: atom_id res chain seq x y z
N MET A 1 29.40 -29.02 13.73
CA MET A 1 29.51 -27.86 14.65
C MET A 1 28.71 -28.15 15.93
N ASN A 2 29.30 -28.78 16.96
CA ASN A 2 28.55 -29.31 18.12
C ASN A 2 28.32 -28.29 19.26
N TRP A 3 28.76 -27.04 19.09
CA TRP A 3 28.63 -25.99 20.09
C TRP A 3 27.17 -25.57 20.38
N VAL A 4 26.32 -25.63 19.34
CA VAL A 4 24.89 -25.26 19.41
C VAL A 4 24.07 -26.24 20.28
N LYS A 5 24.52 -27.49 20.44
CA LYS A 5 23.80 -28.50 21.22
C LYS A 5 23.95 -28.33 22.72
N LYS A 6 25.09 -27.77 23.18
CA LYS A 6 25.47 -27.66 24.59
C LYS A 6 24.85 -26.43 25.28
N ASN A 7 24.63 -25.35 24.53
CA ASN A 7 24.13 -24.10 25.08
C ASN A 7 22.64 -23.95 24.78
N SER A 8 21.81 -24.29 25.77
CA SER A 8 20.34 -24.18 25.66
C SER A 8 19.89 -22.75 25.32
N TYR A 9 20.61 -21.74 25.82
CA TYR A 9 20.39 -20.33 25.49
C TYR A 9 20.45 -20.02 24.00
N VAL A 10 21.33 -20.70 23.24
CA VAL A 10 21.46 -20.48 21.79
C VAL A 10 20.21 -20.96 21.05
N LYS A 11 19.56 -22.04 21.53
CA LYS A 11 18.30 -22.53 20.96
C LYS A 11 17.14 -21.59 21.23
N VAL A 12 17.08 -21.05 22.45
CA VAL A 12 16.07 -20.05 22.82
C VAL A 12 16.26 -18.78 22.00
N LEU A 13 17.50 -18.29 21.87
CA LEU A 13 17.83 -17.12 21.06
C LEU A 13 17.45 -17.33 19.58
N LEU A 14 17.74 -18.50 19.01
CA LEU A 14 17.37 -18.84 17.63
C LEU A 14 15.84 -18.84 17.45
N GLY A 15 15.09 -19.41 18.41
CA GLY A 15 13.63 -19.41 18.39
C GLY A 15 13.03 -18.01 18.44
N VAL A 16 13.58 -17.13 19.29
CA VAL A 16 13.16 -15.72 19.37
C VAL A 16 13.47 -14.98 18.08
N ALA A 17 14.63 -15.22 17.47
CA ALA A 17 14.99 -14.60 16.19
C ALA A 17 14.03 -15.01 15.06
N VAL A 18 13.66 -16.30 14.99
CA VAL A 18 12.68 -16.80 14.01
C VAL A 18 11.30 -16.21 14.27
N ALA A 19 10.87 -16.12 15.54
CA ALA A 19 9.60 -15.49 15.90
C ALA A 19 9.57 -14.00 15.54
N PHE A 20 10.69 -13.28 15.70
CA PHE A 20 10.82 -11.89 15.29
C PHE A 20 10.70 -11.70 13.77
N ILE A 21 11.35 -12.58 13.01
CA ILE A 21 11.26 -12.56 11.54
C ILE A 21 9.83 -12.85 11.09
N ALA A 22 9.19 -13.88 11.66
CA ALA A 22 7.80 -14.21 11.36
C ALA A 22 6.84 -13.06 11.74
N TYR A 23 7.08 -12.39 12.87
CA TYR A 23 6.32 -11.22 13.28
C TYR A 23 6.44 -10.08 12.27
N ILE A 24 7.66 -9.79 11.77
CA ILE A 24 7.86 -8.79 10.71
C ILE A 24 7.07 -9.16 9.45
N TYR A 25 7.14 -10.42 8.99
CA TYR A 25 6.39 -10.89 7.81
C TYR A 25 4.87 -10.78 7.97
N ILE A 26 4.32 -11.06 9.16
CA ILE A 26 2.88 -10.96 9.43
C ILE A 26 2.42 -9.49 9.49
N THR A 27 3.31 -8.59 9.91
CA THR A 27 2.99 -7.16 10.06
C THR A 27 3.19 -6.36 8.76
N ASP A 28 3.58 -7.03 7.66
CA ASP A 28 3.80 -6.42 6.35
C ASP A 28 2.49 -6.25 5.56
N GLU A 29 1.45 -5.76 6.22
CA GLU A 29 0.26 -5.18 5.59
C GLU A 29 0.51 -3.70 5.22
N LYS A 30 1.76 -3.32 5.00
CA LYS A 30 2.09 -1.93 4.77
C LYS A 30 1.83 -1.62 3.30
N ILE A 31 0.85 -0.75 3.10
CA ILE A 31 0.43 -0.22 1.82
C ILE A 31 1.69 0.29 1.08
N GLU A 32 2.14 -0.47 0.08
CA GLU A 32 3.39 -0.20 -0.62
C GLU A 32 3.20 0.62 -1.90
N GLN A 33 1.97 1.03 -2.23
CA GLN A 33 1.70 1.77 -3.45
C GLN A 33 1.03 3.10 -3.14
N TYR A 34 1.63 4.16 -3.68
CA TYR A 34 1.18 5.53 -3.59
C TYR A 34 0.76 5.97 -4.99
N GLU A 35 -0.43 6.54 -5.11
CA GLU A 35 -0.95 7.02 -6.39
C GLU A 35 -1.34 8.48 -6.32
N HIS A 36 -1.18 9.19 -7.44
CA HIS A 36 -1.58 10.58 -7.59
C HIS A 36 -2.98 10.66 -8.18
N ILE A 37 -3.97 10.99 -7.34
CA ILE A 37 -5.33 11.23 -7.79
C ILE A 37 -5.59 12.73 -7.94
N THR A 38 -6.44 13.10 -8.89
CA THR A 38 -6.91 14.48 -9.07
C THR A 38 -8.28 14.60 -8.44
N ILE A 39 -8.44 15.52 -7.51
CA ILE A 39 -9.69 15.73 -6.79
C ILE A 39 -10.73 16.41 -7.69
N GLU A 40 -11.93 15.86 -7.76
CA GLU A 40 -13.07 16.50 -8.43
C GLU A 40 -13.94 17.30 -7.45
N HIS A 41 -14.82 18.14 -8.01
CA HIS A 41 -15.66 18.99 -7.18
C HIS A 41 -16.76 18.18 -6.50
N GLY A 42 -16.67 18.05 -5.17
CA GLY A 42 -17.59 17.24 -4.36
C GLY A 42 -16.94 16.06 -3.67
N ASP A 43 -15.70 15.72 -4.06
CA ASP A 43 -14.94 14.66 -3.42
C ASP A 43 -14.54 15.05 -2.00
N THR A 44 -14.61 14.07 -1.11
CA THR A 44 -14.14 14.20 0.26
C THR A 44 -13.08 13.14 0.52
N LEU A 45 -12.18 13.40 1.46
CA LEU A 45 -11.25 12.36 1.92
C LEU A 45 -11.98 11.11 2.41
N TRP A 46 -13.22 11.25 2.87
CA TRP A 46 -14.03 10.13 3.33
C TRP A 46 -14.59 9.27 2.20
N SER A 47 -15.07 9.90 1.11
CA SER A 47 -15.54 9.17 -0.08
C SER A 47 -14.38 8.45 -0.76
N LEU A 48 -13.23 9.12 -0.85
CA LEU A 48 -12.00 8.51 -1.38
C LEU A 48 -11.49 7.39 -0.48
N ALA A 49 -11.58 7.53 0.83
CA ALA A 49 -11.22 6.44 1.73
C ALA A 49 -12.07 5.19 1.44
N ASP A 50 -13.37 5.32 1.17
CA ASP A 50 -14.20 4.13 0.91
C ASP A 50 -13.74 3.35 -0.34
N GLU A 51 -13.22 4.08 -1.31
CA GLU A 51 -12.74 3.53 -2.59
C GLU A 51 -11.31 2.99 -2.52
N TYR A 52 -10.40 3.69 -1.82
CA TYR A 52 -8.96 3.41 -1.86
C TYR A 52 -8.38 2.80 -0.57
N ARG A 53 -9.10 2.79 0.57
CA ARG A 53 -8.57 2.32 1.87
C ARG A 53 -8.22 0.83 1.91
N GLY A 54 -8.85 0.01 1.06
CA GLY A 54 -8.75 -1.44 1.13
C GLY A 54 -9.07 -1.97 2.54
N LYS A 55 -8.06 -2.58 3.20
CA LYS A 55 -8.17 -3.15 4.55
C LYS A 55 -7.96 -2.14 5.69
N MET A 56 -7.48 -0.93 5.40
CA MET A 56 -7.25 0.10 6.40
C MET A 56 -8.58 0.71 6.88
N SER A 57 -8.61 1.17 8.13
CA SER A 57 -9.75 1.92 8.65
C SER A 57 -9.84 3.28 7.94
N THR A 58 -11.06 3.77 7.72
CA THR A 58 -11.28 5.08 7.09
C THR A 58 -10.53 6.20 7.83
N GLN A 59 -10.52 6.15 9.15
CA GLN A 59 -9.88 7.18 9.97
C GLN A 59 -8.35 7.16 9.84
N ASP A 60 -7.73 5.97 9.82
CA ASP A 60 -6.28 5.84 9.64
C ASP A 60 -5.87 6.28 8.23
N TRP A 61 -6.66 5.92 7.22
CA TRP A 61 -6.42 6.33 5.83
C TRP A 61 -6.51 7.85 5.66
N VAL A 62 -7.56 8.48 6.20
CA VAL A 62 -7.73 9.94 6.13
C VAL A 62 -6.57 10.66 6.83
N THR A 63 -6.17 10.18 8.01
CA THR A 63 -5.05 10.75 8.77
C THR A 63 -3.73 10.62 8.00
N PHE A 64 -3.51 9.47 7.36
CA PHE A 64 -2.34 9.22 6.54
C PHE A 64 -2.28 10.18 5.34
N VAL A 65 -3.37 10.27 4.56
CA VAL A 65 -3.45 11.15 3.38
C VAL A 65 -3.29 12.61 3.76
N GLN A 66 -3.88 13.04 4.89
CA GLN A 66 -3.70 14.39 5.42
C GLN A 66 -2.24 14.69 5.75
N LYS A 67 -1.54 13.73 6.36
CA LYS A 67 -0.14 13.88 6.75
C LYS A 67 0.79 13.94 5.55
N GLU A 68 0.64 13.01 4.61
CA GLU A 68 1.50 12.93 3.42
C GLU A 68 1.33 14.14 2.49
N ASN A 69 0.10 14.65 2.36
CA ASN A 69 -0.20 15.79 1.49
C ASN A 69 -0.20 17.13 2.21
N GLN A 70 0.16 17.16 3.50
CA GLN A 70 0.14 18.35 4.34
C GLN A 70 -1.20 19.11 4.27
N LEU A 71 -2.32 18.37 4.14
CA LEU A 71 -3.64 18.97 4.00
C LEU A 71 -4.06 19.59 5.34
N PHE A 72 -4.10 20.92 5.40
CA PHE A 72 -4.58 21.62 6.58
C PHE A 72 -6.08 21.35 6.78
N LYS A 73 -6.43 20.62 7.84
CA LYS A 73 -7.82 20.27 8.23
C LYS A 73 -8.60 19.44 7.18
N GLY A 74 -7.93 18.76 6.26
CA GLY A 74 -8.61 17.97 5.23
C GLY A 74 -9.36 18.79 4.19
N ALA A 75 -9.00 20.08 4.03
CA ALA A 75 -9.51 20.89 2.93
C ALA A 75 -8.93 20.35 1.61
N LEU A 76 -9.79 19.79 0.78
CA LEU A 76 -9.46 19.41 -0.59
C LEU A 76 -9.90 20.53 -1.54
N GLN A 77 -9.04 20.87 -2.50
CA GLN A 77 -9.39 21.80 -3.56
C GLN A 77 -9.62 21.02 -4.86
N ALA A 78 -10.73 21.28 -5.55
CA ALA A 78 -10.99 20.67 -6.85
C ALA A 78 -9.87 21.02 -7.84
N GLY A 79 -9.40 20.01 -8.58
CA GLY A 79 -8.23 20.10 -9.47
C GLY A 79 -6.88 19.92 -8.78
N GLN A 80 -6.85 19.76 -7.44
CA GLN A 80 -5.62 19.47 -6.71
C GLN A 80 -5.23 18.00 -6.91
N LYS A 81 -3.93 17.76 -7.12
CA LYS A 81 -3.36 16.42 -7.09
C LYS A 81 -2.95 16.07 -5.67
N ILE A 82 -3.44 14.95 -5.17
CA ILE A 82 -3.06 14.41 -3.86
C ILE A 82 -2.53 12.99 -4.00
N ILE A 83 -1.65 12.62 -3.09
CA ILE A 83 -1.05 11.29 -2.98
C ILE A 83 -1.90 10.45 -2.05
N VAL A 84 -2.42 9.33 -2.53
CA VAL A 84 -3.20 8.40 -1.73
C VAL A 84 -2.51 7.04 -1.63
N PRO A 85 -2.54 6.38 -0.46
CA PRO A 85 -2.09 5.01 -0.33
C PRO A 85 -3.16 4.09 -0.93
N VAL A 86 -2.78 3.28 -1.91
CA VAL A 86 -3.65 2.30 -2.57
C VAL A 86 -3.30 0.90 -2.09
N ALA A 87 -4.31 0.18 -1.60
CA ALA A 87 -4.13 -1.23 -1.28
C ALA A 87 -3.90 -2.04 -2.58
N LYS A 88 -2.95 -2.98 -2.55
CA LYS A 88 -2.67 -3.92 -3.67
C LYS A 88 -3.92 -4.69 -4.13
N ASP A 89 -4.91 -4.86 -3.25
CA ASP A 89 -6.16 -5.57 -3.51
C ASP A 89 -7.30 -4.64 -3.99
N SER A 90 -7.05 -3.35 -4.23
CA SER A 90 -8.08 -2.41 -4.67
C SER A 90 -8.46 -2.62 -6.15
N VAL A 91 -9.76 -2.50 -6.45
CA VAL A 91 -10.32 -2.66 -7.81
C VAL A 91 -9.64 -1.73 -8.82
N TYR A 92 -9.11 -0.60 -8.37
CA TYR A 92 -8.34 0.36 -9.16
C TYR A 92 -7.03 -0.20 -9.72
N ILE A 93 -6.21 -0.84 -8.87
CA ILE A 93 -4.94 -1.45 -9.31
C ILE A 93 -5.21 -2.61 -10.27
N ALA A 94 -6.29 -3.36 -10.07
CA ALA A 94 -6.69 -4.42 -11.01
C ALA A 94 -6.95 -3.85 -12.42
N ASN A 95 -7.71 -2.76 -12.52
CA ASN A 95 -8.01 -2.10 -13.79
C ASN A 95 -6.75 -1.48 -14.45
N LEU A 96 -5.86 -0.85 -13.66
CA LEU A 96 -4.59 -0.30 -14.17
C LEU A 96 -3.66 -1.42 -14.68
N SER A 97 -3.58 -2.55 -13.95
CA SER A 97 -2.79 -3.70 -14.37
C SER A 97 -3.32 -4.36 -15.65
N GLU A 98 -4.64 -4.35 -15.85
CA GLU A 98 -5.28 -4.80 -17.09
C GLU A 98 -5.04 -3.84 -18.25
N GLU A 99 -5.05 -2.52 -18.01
CA GLU A 99 -4.79 -1.51 -19.04
C GLU A 99 -3.32 -1.52 -19.52
N GLU A 100 -2.35 -1.66 -18.61
CA GLU A 100 -0.93 -1.81 -18.97
C GLU A 100 -0.65 -3.14 -19.70
N ALA A 101 -1.31 -4.22 -19.30
CA ALA A 101 -1.22 -5.51 -20.00
C ALA A 101 -1.87 -5.45 -21.40
N GLY A 102 -2.99 -4.75 -21.54
CA GLY A 102 -3.69 -4.55 -22.82
C GLY A 102 -2.93 -3.67 -23.82
N ASN A 103 -2.17 -2.69 -23.32
CA ASN A 103 -1.40 -1.78 -24.18
C ASN A 103 -0.06 -2.40 -24.66
N SER A 104 0.44 -3.41 -23.95
CA SER A 104 1.68 -4.13 -24.29
C SER A 104 1.54 -5.06 -25.51
N ILE A 105 0.33 -5.51 -25.84
CA ILE A 105 0.10 -6.45 -26.97
C ILE A 105 -0.02 -5.71 -28.32
N LYS A 106 -0.40 -4.43 -28.33
CA LYS A 106 -0.61 -3.67 -29.59
C LYS A 106 0.67 -3.18 -30.26
N VAL A 107 1.76 -3.00 -29.51
CA VAL A 107 3.03 -2.47 -30.07
C VAL A 107 3.88 -3.52 -30.80
N ALA A 108 3.61 -4.82 -30.61
CA ALA A 108 4.43 -5.89 -31.21
C ALA A 108 3.91 -6.43 -32.55
N SER A 109 2.68 -6.08 -32.99
CA SER A 109 2.07 -6.70 -34.17
C SER A 109 2.17 -5.89 -35.47
N ASP A 110 2.68 -4.65 -35.44
CA ASP A 110 2.55 -3.73 -36.58
C ASP A 110 3.87 -3.12 -37.03
N GLN A 111 4.94 -3.92 -37.05
CA GLN A 111 6.17 -3.60 -37.76
C GLN A 111 6.46 -4.74 -38.76
N LYS A 112 5.77 -4.64 -39.90
CA LYS A 112 6.05 -5.39 -41.12
C LYS A 112 7.37 -4.93 -41.76
#